data_AF-A0A7C5DF89-F1
#
_entry.id   AF-A0A7C5DF89-F1
#
_cell.length_a   1.000
_cell.length_b   1.000
_cell.length_c   1.000
_cell.angle_alpha   90.00
_cell.angle_beta   90.00
_cell.angle_gamma   90.00
#
_symmetry.space_group_name_H-M   'P 1'
#
loop_
_entity.id
_entity.type
_entity.pdbx_description
1 polymer ?
#
loop_
_entity_poly.entity_id
_entity_poly.type
_entity_poly.pdbx_seq_one_letter_code
_entity_poly.pdbx_strand_id
1 'polypeptide(L)' 'GMIGAFIGLIMGVITGNIFLLLTFPFIFSFLFEFFSTGKLKKSIKVGFYAIVGLIASVGFRIFVYFLMLVIFFYGIVRR' A
#
# COMPACT_ATOMS: atom_id res chain seq x y z
N GLY A 1 6.65 -0.43 12.68
CA GLY A 1 5.59 -0.32 11.66
C GLY A 1 6.05 -0.62 10.24
N MET A 2 6.89 0.25 9.64
CA MET A 2 7.20 0.21 8.20
C MET A 2 7.83 -1.10 7.71
N ILE A 3 8.77 -1.67 8.49
CA ILE A 3 9.41 -2.96 8.20
C ILE A 3 8.39 -4.11 8.21
N GLY A 4 7.49 -4.12 9.19
CA GLY A 4 6.41 -5.11 9.27
C GLY A 4 5.45 -5.04 8.08
N ALA A 5 5.05 -3.82 7.68
CA ALA A 5 4.22 -3.62 6.49
C ALA A 5 4.88 -4.15 5.21
N PHE A 6 6.20 -3.94 5.07
CA PHE A 6 6.96 -4.39 3.89
C PHE A 6 7.04 -5.92 3.81
N ILE A 7 7.30 -6.59 4.94
CA ILE A 7 7.32 -8.06 5.03
C ILE A 7 5.92 -8.62 4.74
N GLY A 8 4.87 -8.01 5.29
CA GLY A 8 3.50 -8.41 5.02
C GLY A 8 3.12 -8.25 3.54
N LEU A 9 3.58 -7.20 2.89
CA LEU A 9 3.33 -6.97 1.46
C LEU A 9 4.01 -8.03 0.60
N ILE A 10 5.27 -8.39 0.90
CA ILE A 10 5.99 -9.46 0.20
C ILE A 10 5.26 -10.80 0.36
N MET A 11 4.84 -11.15 1.58
CA MET A 11 4.08 -12.37 1.84
C MET A 11 2.74 -12.40 1.10
N GLY A 12 2.04 -11.26 1.04
CA GLY A 12 0.82 -11.12 0.26
C GLY A 12 1.01 -11.25 -1.25
N VAL A 13 2.14 -10.77 -1.78
CA VAL A 13 2.49 -10.94 -3.21
C VAL A 13 2.77 -12.41 -3.51
N ILE A 14 3.55 -13.09 -2.65
CA ILE A 14 3.90 -14.51 -2.83
C ILE A 14 2.64 -15.39 -2.84
N THR A 15 1.63 -15.07 -2.04
CA THR A 15 0.39 -15.85 -1.98
C THR A 15 -0.51 -15.66 -3.21
N GLY A 16 -0.28 -14.65 -4.05
CA GLY A 16 -1.05 -14.41 -5.28
C GLY A 16 -2.53 -14.08 -5.04
N ASN A 17 -2.95 -13.88 -3.80
CA ASN A 17 -4.34 -13.63 -3.43
C ASN A 17 -4.53 -12.16 -3.03
N ILE A 18 -5.42 -11.47 -3.74
CA ILE A 18 -5.73 -10.04 -3.54
C ILE A 18 -6.16 -9.73 -2.10
N PHE A 19 -6.91 -10.64 -1.46
CA PHE A 19 -7.32 -10.45 -0.06
C PHE A 19 -6.11 -10.47 0.88
N LEU A 20 -5.17 -11.38 0.64
CA LEU A 20 -3.96 -11.52 1.44
C LEU A 20 -2.98 -10.37 1.19
N LEU A 21 -2.94 -9.85 -0.04
CA LEU A 21 -2.15 -8.66 -0.41
C LEU A 21 -2.50 -7.42 0.42
N LEU A 22 -3.79 -7.25 0.78
CA LEU A 22 -4.27 -6.10 1.56
C LEU A 22 -4.19 -6.35 3.06
N THR A 23 -4.48 -7.58 3.50
CA THR A 23 -4.55 -7.92 4.92
C THR A 23 -3.19 -8.20 5.55
N PHE A 24 -2.24 -8.82 4.84
CA PHE A 24 -0.92 -9.10 5.41
C PHE A 24 -0.11 -7.84 5.76
N PRO A 25 -0.04 -6.78 4.94
CA PRO A 25 0.62 -5.53 5.34
C PRO A 25 0.04 -4.97 6.63
N PHE A 26 -1.28 -5.05 6.82
CA PHE A 26 -1.95 -4.64 8.05
C PHE A 26 -1.57 -5.52 9.23
N ILE A 27 -1.70 -6.84 9.09
CA ILE A 27 -1.45 -7.80 10.17
C ILE A 27 0.01 -7.73 10.64
N PHE A 28 0.96 -7.75 9.71
CA PHE A 28 2.38 -7.69 10.06
C PHE A 28 2.78 -6.31 10.62
N SER A 29 2.25 -5.22 10.07
CA SER A 29 2.46 -3.87 10.63
C SER A 29 1.91 -3.74 12.06
N PHE A 30 0.70 -4.27 12.29
CA PHE A 30 0.02 -4.29 13.57
C PHE A 30 0.80 -5.12 14.60
N LEU A 31 1.13 -6.37 14.27
CA LEU A 31 1.85 -7.28 15.16
C LEU A 31 3.22 -6.71 15.51
N PHE A 32 3.97 -6.25 14.52
CA PHE A 32 5.30 -5.68 14.75
C PHE A 32 5.24 -4.46 15.68
N GLU A 33 4.29 -3.55 15.48
CA GLU A 33 4.14 -2.38 16.34
C GLU A 33 3.60 -2.75 17.73
N PHE A 34 2.73 -3.75 17.82
CA PHE A 34 2.18 -4.26 19.08
C PHE A 34 3.26 -4.91 19.95
N PHE A 35 4.08 -5.80 19.39
CA PHE A 35 5.21 -6.38 20.11
C PHE A 35 6.25 -5.34 20.51
N SER A 36 6.44 -4.28 19.70
CA SER A 36 7.41 -3.23 20.02
C SER A 36 6.93 -2.23 21.08
N THR A 37 5.64 -1.90 21.14
CA THR A 37 5.16 -0.81 22.01
C THR A 37 4.11 -1.21 23.05
N GLY A 38 3.51 -2.40 22.94
CA GLY A 38 2.43 -2.88 23.82
C GLY A 38 1.12 -2.08 23.75
N LYS A 39 1.06 -1.02 22.94
CA LYS A 39 -0.08 -0.08 22.88
C LYS A 39 -1.00 -0.41 21.71
N LEU A 40 -2.09 -1.11 22.01
CA LEU A 40 -3.06 -1.60 21.03
C LEU A 40 -3.62 -0.48 20.11
N LYS A 41 -4.00 0.68 20.68
CA LYS A 41 -4.48 1.84 19.90
C LYS A 41 -3.44 2.34 18.88
N LYS A 42 -2.16 2.35 19.25
CA LYS A 42 -1.08 2.79 18.36
C LYS A 42 -0.87 1.78 17.23
N SER A 43 -0.85 0.50 17.55
CA SER A 43 -0.66 -0.58 16.58
C SER A 43 -1.76 -0.63 15.53
N ILE A 44 -3.03 -0.47 15.90
CA ILE A 44 -4.14 -0.40 14.93
C ILE A 44 -3.94 0.77 13.98
N LYS A 45 -3.57 1.94 14.51
CA LYS A 45 -3.35 3.15 13.72
C LYS A 45 -2.22 2.95 12.71
N VAL A 46 -1.11 2.31 13.11
CA VAL A 46 0.03 1.99 12.25
C VAL A 46 -0.33 0.92 11.20
N GLY A 47 -1.12 -0.08 11.55
CA GLY A 47 -1.69 -1.03 10.60
C GLY A 47 -2.55 -0.33 9.54
N PHE A 48 -3.45 0.57 9.97
CA PHE A 48 -4.32 1.30 9.06
C PHE A 48 -3.53 2.22 8.11
N TYR A 49 -2.50 2.90 8.62
CA TYR A 49 -1.60 3.69 7.77
C TYR A 49 -0.89 2.85 6.71
N ALA A 50 -0.58 1.58 6.97
CA ALA A 50 0.01 0.69 5.98
C ALA A 50 -0.97 0.40 4.83
N ILE A 51 -2.26 0.13 5.13
CA ILE A 51 -3.29 -0.05 4.09
C ILE A 51 -3.50 1.24 3.30
N VAL A 52 -3.67 2.37 3.99
CA VAL A 52 -3.89 3.66 3.35
C VAL A 52 -2.71 4.02 2.45
N GLY A 53 -1.48 3.78 2.89
CA GLY A 53 -0.28 3.98 2.07
C GLY A 53 -0.27 3.11 0.81
N LEU A 54 -0.74 1.86 0.91
CA LEU A 54 -0.86 0.93 -0.22
C LEU A 54 -1.90 1.43 -1.23
N ILE A 55 -3.10 1.79 -0.77
CA ILE A 55 -4.16 2.35 -1.61
C ILE A 55 -3.71 3.66 -2.26
N ALA A 56 -3.07 4.55 -1.50
CA ALA A 56 -2.54 5.81 -2.01
C ALA A 56 -1.46 5.57 -3.09
N SER A 57 -0.58 4.58 -2.90
CA SER A 57 0.41 4.22 -3.92
C SER A 57 -0.23 3.72 -5.22
N VAL A 58 -1.26 2.89 -5.12
CA VAL A 58 -2.00 2.39 -6.29
C VAL A 58 -2.75 3.53 -6.98
N GLY A 59 -3.46 4.37 -6.21
CA GLY A 59 -4.17 5.53 -6.72
C GLY A 59 -3.23 6.53 -7.42
N PHE A 60 -2.05 6.77 -6.85
CA PHE A 60 -1.05 7.65 -7.47
C PHE A 60 -0.54 7.08 -8.79
N ARG A 61 -0.30 5.77 -8.91
CA ARG A 61 0.08 5.15 -10.19
C ARG A 61 -1.01 5.32 -11.24
N ILE A 62 -2.27 5.09 -10.88
CA ILE A 62 -3.41 5.29 -11.78
C ILE A 62 -3.45 6.74 -12.26
N PHE A 63 -3.29 7.70 -11.34
CA PHE A 63 -3.23 9.12 -11.68
C PHE A 63 -2.09 9.44 -12.65
N VAL A 64 -0.87 8.95 -12.39
CA VAL A 64 0.29 9.15 -13.28
C VAL A 64 0.05 8.55 -14.66
N TYR A 65 -0.49 7.33 -14.74
CA TYR A 65 -0.81 6.70 -16.02
C TYR A 65 -1.85 7.49 -16.81
N PHE A 66 -2.88 8.01 -16.13
CA PHE A 66 -3.88 8.87 -16.75
C PHE A 66 -3.23 10.16 -17.29
N LEU A 67 -2.33 10.77 -16.52
CA LEU A 67 -1.61 11.98 -16.90
C LEU A 67 -0.72 11.75 -18.14
N MET A 68 -0.02 10.62 -18.21
CA MET A 68 0.74 10.22 -19.40
C MET A 68 -0.16 10.04 -20.62
N LEU A 69 -1.34 9.45 -20.44
CA LEU A 69 -2.33 9.27 -21.49
C LEU A 69 -2.84 10.61 -22.05
N VAL A 70 -3.11 11.57 -21.17
CA VAL A 70 -3.50 12.94 -21.54
C VAL A 70 -2.38 13.64 -22.31
N ILE A 71 -1.13 13.56 -21.84
CA ILE A 71 0.03 14.14 -22.54
C ILE A 71 0.22 13.49 -23.92
N PHE A 72 0.04 12.17 -24.01
CA PHE A 72 0.13 11.44 -25.26
C PHE A 72 -0.93 11.89 -26.28
N PHE A 73 -2.20 11.98 -25.87
CA PHE A 73 -3.26 12.49 -26.74
C PHE A 73 -3.03 13.96 -27.13
N TYR A 74 -2.57 14.79 -26.19
CA TYR A 74 -2.22 16.17 -26.49
C TYR A 74 -1.10 16.27 -27.54
N GLY A 75 -0.08 15.41 -27.44
CA GLY A 75 1.00 15.31 -28.41
C GLY A 75 0.56 14.84 -29.79
N ILE A 76 -0.44 13.95 -29.88
CA ILE A 76 -1.04 13.51 -31.14
C ILE A 76 -1.89 14.62 -31.76
N VAL A 77 -2.76 15.26 -30.98
CA VAL A 77 -3.70 16.30 -31.49
C VAL A 77 -2.95 17.55 -31.99
N ARG A 78 -1.77 17.83 -31.43
CA ARG A 78 -0.94 18.99 -31.80
C ARG A 78 0.02 18.72 -32.98
N ARG A 79 0.18 17.46 -33.40
CA ARG A 79 0.87 17.10 -34.65
C ARG A 79 -0.11 17.14 -35.82
#